data_AF-A0AAN8W4X5-F1
#
_entry.id   AF-A0AAN8W4X5-F1
#
_cell.length_a   1.000
_cell.length_b   1.000
_cell.length_c   1.000
_cell.angle_alpha   90.00
_cell.angle_beta   90.00
_cell.angle_gamma   90.00
#
_symmetry.space_group_name_H-M   'P 1'
#
loop_
_entity.id
_entity.type
_entity.pdbx_description
1 polymer ?
#
loop_
_entity_poly.entity_id
_entity_poly.type
_entity_poly.pdbx_seq_one_letter_code
_entity_poly.pdbx_strand_id
1 'polypeptide(L)'
;MVNFTSKDTETKMHTTKINQGNIALKRDFFEDAKSKILMILCESSDPKELHKPISTLEYGAKAKGIVHGTQTPVKDKAQGKDFFSAVMLGSRIAAMDQFIMKLQMENKSKEREHNEAHKKLLEKEEEFVLLRAKLELMEGRRSETNDMEDWSLQ
;
A
#
# COMPACT_ATOMS: atom_id res chain seq x y z
N MET A 1 18.15 31.12 11.75
CA MET A 1 19.02 30.49 10.73
C MET A 1 19.83 29.43 11.43
N VAL A 2 19.37 28.18 11.43
CA VAL A 2 20.07 27.07 12.09
C VAL A 2 20.56 26.15 10.98
N ASN A 3 21.88 26.10 10.82
CA ASN A 3 22.56 25.36 9.76
C ASN A 3 22.54 23.87 10.09
N PHE A 4 21.93 23.05 9.22
CA PHE A 4 22.17 21.60 9.20
C PHE A 4 23.41 21.35 8.36
N THR A 5 24.50 20.93 9.00
CA THR A 5 25.64 20.35 8.30
C THR A 5 25.52 18.83 8.38
N SER A 6 25.24 18.22 7.23
CA SER A 6 25.33 16.78 7.06
C SER A 6 26.81 16.39 7.14
N LYS A 7 27.15 15.48 8.05
CA LYS A 7 28.40 14.73 8.01
C LYS A 7 28.09 13.26 8.19
N ASP A 8 28.42 12.51 7.16
CA ASP A 8 28.34 11.06 7.07
C ASP A 8 29.02 10.38 8.26
N THR A 9 28.37 9.39 8.84
CA THR A 9 29.07 8.28 9.50
C THR A 9 28.30 6.98 9.30
N GLU A 10 28.81 6.20 8.35
CA GLU A 10 28.64 4.77 8.23
C GLU A 10 28.73 4.11 9.61
N THR A 11 27.61 3.62 10.15
CA THR A 11 27.60 2.86 11.41
C THR A 11 27.08 1.46 11.15
N LYS A 12 28.07 0.59 10.90
CA LYS A 12 28.03 -0.86 11.00
C LYS A 12 27.21 -1.26 12.23
N MET A 13 26.02 -1.83 12.02
CA MET A 13 25.21 -2.36 13.11
C MET A 13 25.88 -3.61 13.70
N HIS A 14 26.75 -3.38 14.68
CA HIS A 14 27.11 -4.41 15.64
C HIS A 14 25.88 -4.69 16.50
N THR A 15 25.19 -5.78 16.17
CA THR A 15 24.37 -6.50 17.14
C THR A 15 25.24 -6.92 18.32
N THR A 16 24.65 -6.94 19.52
CA THR A 16 25.15 -7.43 20.83
C THR A 16 25.45 -6.34 21.87
N LYS A 17 24.76 -6.48 23.01
CA LYS A 17 24.84 -5.77 24.31
C LYS A 17 23.93 -4.54 24.47
N ILE A 18 22.63 -4.82 24.64
CA ILE A 18 21.73 -3.90 25.35
C ILE A 18 22.15 -3.90 26.82
N ASN A 19 22.79 -2.81 27.25
CA ASN A 19 23.25 -2.59 28.61
C ASN A 19 22.07 -2.67 29.60
N GLN A 20 22.23 -3.47 30.66
CA GLN A 20 21.22 -3.75 31.69
C GLN A 20 20.59 -2.48 32.33
N GLY A 21 21.29 -1.33 32.31
CA GLY A 21 20.79 -0.06 32.86
C GLY A 21 19.57 0.53 32.13
N ASN A 22 19.41 0.29 30.82
CA ASN A 22 18.26 0.80 30.07
C ASN A 22 16.97 -0.01 30.28
N ILE A 23 17.09 -1.24 30.81
CA ILE A 23 15.95 -2.11 31.12
C ILE A 23 15.35 -1.73 32.48
N ALA A 24 16.19 -1.36 33.45
CA ALA A 24 15.77 -0.92 34.78
C ALA A 24 14.89 0.34 34.71
N LEU A 25 15.36 1.38 34.02
CA LEU A 25 14.61 2.64 33.83
C LEU A 25 13.28 2.45 33.08
N LYS A 26 13.21 1.46 32.19
CA LYS A 26 11.96 1.14 31.47
C LYS A 26 10.95 0.41 32.34
N ARG A 27 11.38 -0.47 33.26
CA ARG A 27 10.45 -1.17 34.16
C ARG A 27 9.69 -0.22 35.07
N ASP A 28 10.38 0.72 35.70
CA ASP A 28 9.76 1.66 36.65
C ASP A 28 8.68 2.53 35.98
N PHE A 29 8.87 2.91 34.71
CA PHE A 29 7.87 3.66 33.93
C PHE A 29 6.64 2.83 33.53
N PHE A 30 6.80 1.52 33.34
CA PHE A 30 5.71 0.64 32.93
C PHE A 30 4.95 0.03 34.12
N GLU A 31 5.56 -0.06 35.31
CA GLU A 31 4.96 -0.70 36.49
C GLU A 31 4.17 0.27 37.40
N ASP A 32 4.36 1.59 37.27
CA ASP A 32 3.55 2.58 37.99
C ASP A 32 2.19 2.81 37.33
N ALA A 33 1.12 2.36 38.01
CA ALA A 33 -0.27 2.46 37.54
C ALA A 33 -0.78 3.90 37.32
N LYS A 34 -0.05 4.94 37.78
CA LYS A 34 -0.40 6.35 37.54
C LYS A 34 0.40 6.99 36.41
N SER A 35 1.45 6.33 35.93
CA SER A 35 2.34 6.85 34.90
C SER A 35 1.70 6.70 33.51
N LYS A 36 1.78 7.76 32.71
CA LYS A 36 1.30 7.78 31.32
C LYS A 36 2.50 7.85 30.39
N ILE A 37 2.60 6.88 29.47
CA ILE A 37 3.67 6.82 28.48
C ILE A 37 3.13 7.32 27.14
N LEU A 38 3.74 8.37 26.60
CA LEU A 38 3.50 8.84 25.24
C LEU A 38 4.66 8.38 24.36
N MET A 39 4.35 7.65 23.29
CA MET A 39 5.33 7.25 22.28
C MET A 39 5.06 8.04 21.00
N ILE A 40 6.08 8.74 20.50
CA ILE A 40 6.03 9.45 19.23
C ILE A 40 6.79 8.61 18.21
N LEU A 41 6.11 8.23 17.13
CA LEU A 41 6.70 7.58 15.98
C LEU A 41 6.95 8.64 14.91
N CYS A 42 8.21 8.78 14.49
CA CYS A 42 8.57 9.66 13.38
C CYS A 42 8.74 8.81 12.13
N GLU A 43 8.08 9.21 11.03
CA GLU A 43 8.20 8.56 9.72
C GLU A 43 8.75 9.54 8.68
N SER A 44 9.49 8.99 7.71
CA SER A 44 9.92 9.71 6.50
C SER A 44 8.99 9.32 5.35
N SER A 45 8.53 10.31 4.59
CA SER A 45 7.63 10.11 3.44
C SER A 45 8.37 9.83 2.12
N ASP A 46 9.68 9.58 2.16
CA ASP A 46 10.47 9.27 0.96
C ASP A 46 10.09 7.88 0.40
N PRO A 47 9.60 7.80 -0.86
CA PRO A 47 9.21 6.53 -1.48
C PRO A 47 10.37 5.53 -1.66
N LYS A 48 11.63 5.97 -1.60
CA LYS A 48 12.80 5.07 -1.66
C LYS A 48 13.01 4.28 -0.37
N GLU A 49 12.39 4.71 0.73
CA GLU A 49 12.63 4.16 2.06
C GLU A 49 11.36 3.57 2.72
N LEU A 50 10.35 3.17 1.93
CA LEU A 50 9.05 2.65 2.42
C LEU A 50 9.16 1.50 3.44
N HIS A 51 10.24 0.72 3.42
CA HIS A 51 10.45 -0.36 4.39
C HIS A 51 10.63 0.16 5.84
N LYS A 52 11.13 1.37 6.02
CA LYS A 52 11.33 2.01 7.34
C LYS A 52 10.00 2.38 8.03
N PRO A 53 9.07 3.14 7.41
CA PRO A 53 7.78 3.45 8.02
C PRO A 53 6.95 2.19 8.32
N ILE A 54 6.99 1.17 7.45
CA ILE A 54 6.33 -0.12 7.69
C ILE A 54 6.87 -0.79 8.97
N SER A 55 8.21 -0.86 9.10
CA SER A 55 8.86 -1.47 10.28
C SER A 55 8.55 -0.68 11.57
N THR A 56 8.57 0.65 11.50
CA THR A 56 8.22 1.54 12.63
C THR A 56 6.77 1.34 13.08
N LEU A 57 5.84 1.19 12.12
CA LEU A 57 4.44 0.95 12.41
C LEU A 57 4.21 -0.43 13.06
N GLU A 58 4.89 -1.48 12.56
CA GLU A 58 4.82 -2.82 13.14
C GLU A 58 5.33 -2.84 14.59
N TYR A 59 6.43 -2.13 14.87
CA TYR A 59 6.95 -1.98 16.23
C TYR A 59 5.93 -1.27 17.14
N GLY A 60 5.32 -0.18 16.68
CA GLY A 60 4.29 0.53 17.44
C GLY A 60 3.06 -0.34 17.74
N ALA A 61 2.63 -1.17 16.78
CA ALA A 61 1.53 -2.11 16.97
C ALA A 61 1.85 -3.15 18.05
N LYS A 62 3.06 -3.70 18.05
CA LYS A 62 3.53 -4.64 19.09
C LYS A 62 3.56 -3.96 20.47
N ALA A 63 4.01 -2.70 20.56
CA ALA A 63 4.04 -1.96 21.81
C ALA A 63 2.65 -1.66 22.39
N LYS A 64 1.65 -1.38 21.54
CA LYS A 64 0.25 -1.14 21.98
C LYS A 64 -0.35 -2.36 22.71
N GLY A 65 -0.01 -3.56 22.27
CA GLY A 65 -0.49 -4.82 22.85
C GLY A 65 0.06 -5.12 24.25
N ILE A 66 1.22 -4.57 24.62
CA ILE A 66 1.88 -4.83 25.91
C ILE A 66 1.16 -4.12 27.07
N VAL A 67 0.47 -3.01 26.81
CA VAL A 67 -0.22 -2.20 27.85
C VAL A 67 -1.64 -2.73 28.16
N HIS A 68 -2.19 -3.63 27.34
CA HIS A 68 -3.58 -4.11 27.47
C HIS A 68 -3.76 -5.39 28.31
N GLY A 69 -2.73 -5.82 29.07
CA GLY A 69 -2.76 -7.07 29.83
C GLY A 69 -3.56 -7.06 31.15
N THR A 70 -3.84 -5.91 31.76
CA THR A 70 -4.48 -5.85 33.09
C THR A 70 -5.21 -4.52 33.31
N GLN A 71 -6.40 -4.35 32.74
CA GLN A 71 -7.54 -3.56 33.27
C GLN A 71 -8.48 -3.16 32.12
N THR A 72 -9.56 -3.93 31.98
CA THR A 72 -10.83 -3.37 31.55
C THR A 72 -11.81 -3.54 32.70
N PRO A 73 -12.13 -2.49 33.48
CA PRO A 73 -13.29 -2.53 34.35
C PRO A 73 -14.52 -2.26 33.48
N VAL A 74 -15.10 -3.31 32.90
CA VAL A 74 -16.46 -3.22 32.34
C VAL A 74 -17.42 -3.67 33.42
N LYS A 75 -17.72 -2.68 34.27
CA LYS A 75 -18.84 -2.55 35.19
C LYS A 75 -19.98 -3.57 34.98
N ASP A 76 -20.07 -4.49 35.93
CA ASP A 76 -21.31 -5.17 36.28
C ASP A 76 -22.40 -4.13 36.52
N LYS A 77 -23.40 -4.12 35.63
CA LYS A 77 -24.80 -3.88 35.99
C LYS A 77 -25.66 -4.73 35.07
N ALA A 78 -26.03 -5.89 35.60
CA ALA A 78 -27.10 -6.71 35.08
C ALA A 78 -28.40 -5.89 34.93
N GLN A 79 -29.23 -6.36 33.99
CA GLN A 79 -30.67 -6.14 33.87
C GLN A 79 -31.10 -5.01 32.91
N GLY A 80 -31.26 -5.37 31.62
CA GLY A 80 -32.13 -4.65 30.67
C GLY A 80 -31.57 -4.33 29.27
N LYS A 81 -30.32 -4.68 28.93
CA LYS A 81 -29.61 -4.11 27.77
C LYS A 81 -29.41 -5.03 26.56
N ASP A 82 -29.75 -6.31 26.67
CA ASP A 82 -29.41 -7.31 25.65
C ASP A 82 -30.20 -7.15 24.35
N PHE A 83 -31.47 -6.75 24.44
CA PHE A 83 -32.32 -6.51 23.26
C PHE A 83 -31.88 -5.25 22.48
N PHE A 84 -31.62 -4.13 23.16
CA PHE A 84 -31.16 -2.90 22.50
C PHE A 84 -29.75 -3.06 21.90
N SER A 85 -28.88 -3.81 22.57
CA SER A 85 -27.53 -4.14 22.08
C SER A 85 -27.57 -5.04 20.85
N ALA A 86 -28.43 -6.07 20.86
CA ALA A 86 -28.60 -6.98 19.72
C ALA A 86 -29.18 -6.26 18.50
N VAL A 87 -30.15 -5.36 18.69
CA VAL A 87 -30.75 -4.57 17.60
C VAL A 87 -29.70 -3.65 16.95
N MET A 88 -28.91 -2.93 17.75
CA MET A 88 -27.84 -2.07 17.23
C MET A 88 -26.76 -2.86 16.48
N LEU A 89 -26.42 -4.05 16.97
CA LEU A 89 -25.48 -4.94 16.30
C LEU A 89 -26.05 -5.46 14.98
N GLY A 90 -27.33 -5.84 14.95
CA GLY A 90 -28.05 -6.25 13.75
C GLY A 90 -28.06 -5.16 12.67
N SER A 91 -28.34 -3.91 13.06
CA SER A 91 -28.27 -2.77 12.13
C SER A 91 -26.87 -2.55 11.55
N ARG A 92 -25.83 -2.72 12.39
CA ARG A 92 -24.43 -2.59 11.94
C ARG A 92 -24.05 -3.72 10.97
N ILE A 93 -24.46 -4.95 11.24
CA ILE A 93 -24.23 -6.10 10.36
C ILE A 93 -24.89 -5.85 9.00
N ALA A 94 -26.16 -5.43 8.97
CA ALA A 94 -26.87 -5.13 7.73
C ALA A 94 -26.20 -4.00 6.91
N ALA A 95 -25.69 -2.96 7.59
CA ALA A 95 -24.94 -1.90 6.92
C ALA A 95 -23.62 -2.39 6.32
N MET A 96 -22.92 -3.29 7.01
CA MET A 96 -21.71 -3.94 6.48
C MET A 96 -22.02 -4.81 5.28
N ASP A 97 -23.10 -5.60 5.31
CA ASP A 97 -23.52 -6.45 4.19
C ASP A 97 -23.84 -5.62 2.94
N GLN A 98 -24.53 -4.49 3.09
CA GLN A 98 -24.78 -3.55 2.00
C GLN A 98 -23.48 -2.99 1.41
N PHE A 99 -22.51 -2.65 2.27
CA PHE A 99 -21.21 -2.15 1.82
C PHE A 99 -20.41 -3.21 1.07
N ILE A 100 -20.42 -4.45 1.55
CA ILE A 100 -19.79 -5.60 0.89
C ILE A 100 -20.40 -5.83 -0.49
N MET A 101 -21.73 -5.87 -0.61
CA MET A 101 -22.40 -6.03 -1.90
C MET A 101 -22.03 -4.91 -2.88
N LYS A 102 -22.01 -3.66 -2.40
CA LYS A 102 -21.64 -2.51 -3.24
C LYS A 102 -20.21 -2.63 -3.76
N LEU A 103 -19.26 -2.99 -2.88
CA LEU A 103 -17.87 -3.22 -3.27
C LEU A 103 -17.72 -4.35 -4.28
N GLN A 104 -18.43 -5.47 -4.10
CA GLN A 104 -18.39 -6.59 -5.04
C GLN A 104 -18.90 -6.19 -6.42
N MET A 105 -19.98 -5.42 -6.49
CA MET A 105 -20.52 -4.91 -7.76
C MET A 105 -19.56 -3.94 -8.43
N GLU A 106 -18.96 -3.02 -7.68
CA GLU A 106 -17.98 -2.06 -8.20
C GLU A 106 -16.73 -2.78 -8.73
N ASN A 107 -16.21 -3.75 -7.99
CA ASN A 107 -15.04 -4.50 -8.39
C ASN A 107 -15.29 -5.29 -9.69
N LYS A 108 -16.47 -5.92 -9.80
CA LYS A 108 -16.91 -6.60 -11.03
C LYS A 108 -17.14 -5.64 -12.19
N SER A 109 -17.46 -4.37 -11.95
CA SER A 109 -17.54 -3.35 -13.01
C SER A 109 -16.14 -3.00 -13.52
N LYS A 110 -15.22 -2.69 -12.61
CA LYS A 110 -13.84 -2.32 -12.96
C LYS A 110 -13.12 -3.44 -13.72
N GLU A 111 -13.33 -4.68 -13.32
CA GLU A 111 -12.75 -5.83 -14.02
C GLU A 111 -13.28 -5.95 -15.46
N ARG A 112 -14.57 -5.68 -15.68
CA ARG A 112 -15.15 -5.63 -17.03
C ARG A 112 -14.56 -4.50 -17.87
N GLU A 113 -14.48 -3.30 -17.31
CA GLU A 113 -13.88 -2.13 -17.98
C GLU A 113 -12.42 -2.38 -18.38
N HIS A 114 -11.64 -2.97 -17.46
CA HIS A 114 -10.26 -3.35 -17.73
C HIS A 114 -10.16 -4.39 -18.85
N ASN A 115 -11.02 -5.43 -18.82
CA ASN A 115 -11.03 -6.46 -19.84
C ASN A 115 -11.43 -5.92 -21.23
N GLU A 116 -12.40 -5.01 -21.29
CA GLU A 116 -12.80 -4.33 -22.53
C GLU A 116 -11.68 -3.44 -23.08
N ALA A 117 -11.00 -2.68 -22.22
CA ALA A 117 -9.86 -1.86 -22.62
C ALA A 117 -8.72 -2.72 -23.16
N HIS A 118 -8.41 -3.82 -22.48
CA HIS A 118 -7.39 -4.77 -22.91
C HIS A 118 -7.74 -5.43 -24.26
N LYS A 119 -9.01 -5.82 -24.46
CA LYS A 119 -9.47 -6.39 -25.72
C LYS A 119 -9.31 -5.40 -26.89
N LYS A 120 -9.75 -4.15 -26.72
CA LYS A 120 -9.60 -3.10 -27.74
C LYS A 120 -8.14 -2.82 -28.06
N LEU A 121 -7.26 -2.89 -27.05
CA LEU A 121 -5.82 -2.71 -27.24
C LEU A 121 -5.25 -3.83 -28.11
N LEU A 122 -5.63 -5.09 -27.85
CA LEU A 122 -5.18 -6.24 -28.64
C LEU A 122 -5.62 -6.13 -30.11
N GLU A 123 -6.89 -5.81 -30.36
CA GLU A 123 -7.41 -5.59 -31.72
C GLU A 123 -6.63 -4.48 -32.45
N LYS A 124 -6.26 -3.40 -31.75
CA LYS A 124 -5.46 -2.32 -32.30
C LYS A 124 -4.02 -2.71 -32.59
N GLU A 125 -3.41 -3.53 -31.75
CA GLU A 125 -2.07 -4.07 -31.97
C GLU A 125 -2.05 -4.95 -33.23
N GLU A 126 -3.07 -5.80 -33.43
CA GLU A 126 -3.22 -6.62 -34.64
C GLU A 126 -3.39 -5.77 -35.91
N GLU A 127 -4.26 -4.75 -35.87
CA GLU A 127 -4.40 -3.79 -36.97
C GLU A 127 -3.08 -3.07 -37.27
N PHE A 128 -2.35 -2.66 -36.23
CA PHE A 128 -1.08 -1.95 -36.37
C PHE A 128 -0.01 -2.82 -37.01
N VAL A 129 0.08 -4.10 -36.64
CA VAL A 129 0.99 -5.07 -37.25
C VAL A 129 0.65 -5.27 -38.73
N LEU A 130 -0.63 -5.42 -39.07
CA LEU A 130 -1.07 -5.55 -40.47
C LEU A 130 -0.74 -4.30 -41.29
N LEU A 131 -0.99 -3.12 -40.74
CA LEU A 131 -0.69 -1.85 -41.41
C LEU A 131 0.83 -1.65 -41.59
N ARG A 132 1.63 -2.01 -40.58
CA ARG A 132 3.09 -1.96 -40.65
C ARG A 132 3.62 -2.89 -41.75
N ALA A 133 3.16 -4.14 -41.79
CA ALA A 133 3.55 -5.08 -42.85
C ALA A 133 3.14 -4.58 -44.25
N LYS A 134 1.96 -3.98 -44.38
CA LYS A 134 1.53 -3.38 -45.65
C LYS A 134 2.39 -2.19 -46.06
N LEU A 135 2.80 -1.34 -45.11
CA LEU A 135 3.73 -0.24 -45.37
C LEU A 135 5.09 -0.77 -45.84
N GLU A 136 5.67 -1.75 -45.15
CA GLU A 136 6.93 -2.39 -45.55
C GLU A 136 6.85 -2.96 -46.98
N LEU A 137 5.74 -3.62 -47.34
CA LEU A 137 5.52 -4.11 -48.71
C LEU A 137 5.34 -3.01 -49.76
N MET A 138 4.79 -1.85 -49.40
CA MET A 138 4.64 -0.72 -50.32
C MET A 138 5.95 0.05 -50.48
N GLU A 139 6.75 0.14 -49.41
CA GLU A 139 8.07 0.77 -49.41
C GLU A 139 9.05 -0.02 -50.29
N GLY A 140 9.03 -1.36 -50.21
CA GLY A 140 9.82 -2.23 -51.09
C GLY A 140 9.42 -2.17 -52.57
N ARG A 141 8.13 -1.97 -52.88
CA ARG A 141 7.68 -1.77 -54.28
C ARG A 141 7.99 -0.38 -54.83
N ARG A 142 8.08 0.64 -53.97
CA ARG A 142 8.43 2.01 -54.38
C ARG A 142 9.91 2.15 -54.74
N SER A 143 10.79 1.35 -54.13
CA SER A 143 12.19 1.25 -54.58
C SER A 143 12.29 0.56 -55.94
N GLU A 144 11.54 -0.53 -56.17
CA GLU A 144 11.55 -1.25 -57.46
C GLU A 144 11.06 -0.38 -58.64
N THR A 145 10.10 0.53 -58.43
CA THR A 145 9.64 1.46 -59.48
C THR A 145 10.63 2.59 -59.76
N ASN A 146 11.35 3.07 -58.74
CA ASN A 146 12.38 4.10 -58.94
C ASN A 146 13.62 3.52 -59.66
N ASP A 147 13.96 2.26 -59.39
CA ASP A 147 15.09 1.59 -60.05
C ASP A 147 14.77 1.27 -61.53
N MET A 148 13.51 1.11 -61.91
CA MET A 148 13.11 0.82 -63.30
C MET A 148 12.96 2.08 -64.18
N GLU A 149 12.71 3.25 -63.59
CA GLU A 149 12.72 4.54 -64.29
C GLU A 149 14.16 5.03 -64.59
N ASP A 150 15.16 4.62 -63.81
CA ASP A 150 16.57 4.98 -64.01
C ASP A 150 17.23 4.24 -65.20
N TRP A 151 16.86 2.97 -65.45
CA TRP A 151 17.34 2.20 -66.62
C TRP A 151 16.68 2.58 -67.96
N SER A 152 15.65 3.44 -67.95
CA SER A 152 14.97 3.90 -69.17
C SER A 152 15.51 5.23 -69.72
N LEU A 153 16.50 5.83 -69.06
CA LEU A 153 17.09 7.13 -69.41
C LEU A 153 18.52 7.05 -69.98
N GLN A 154 18.98 5.88 -70.45
CA GLN A 154 20.32 5.71 -71.03
C GLN A 154 20.32 5.44 -72.54
#